data_AF-C1BJB4-F1
#
_entry.id   AF-C1BJB4-F1
#
_cell.length_a   1.000
_cell.length_b   1.000
_cell.length_c   1.000
_cell.angle_alpha   90.00
_cell.angle_beta   90.00
_cell.angle_gamma   90.00
#
_symmetry.space_group_name_H-M   'P 1'
#
loop_
_entity.id
_entity.type
_entity.pdbx_description
1 polymer ?
#
loop_
_entity_poly.entity_id
_entity_poly.type
_entity_poly.pdbx_seq_one_letter_code
_entity_poly.pdbx_strand_id
1 'polypeptide(L)'
;MNPAWELTPYWVTPVASVLSRCVATGVLSQADLDTVPKEPHVFSTHLQEAEQLISMERELDKVNLETELLKLEKESADVTHKFYLSQRFSALQEFTSHLQDVLREQASLRQRLMKPLCQTNLPVEADLHRYVVEVIKMVVDFIGNLETSMNIVRTIPTVDDSMNKLNNGLAQLLAQVAEVEKLSKQILQWRTHHSSFISDTSAT
;
A
#
# COMPACT_ATOMS: atom_id res chain seq x y z
N MET A 1 6.89 -17.78 35.72
CA MET A 1 7.49 -18.29 36.98
C MET A 1 8.93 -17.81 37.02
N ASN A 2 9.20 -16.75 37.78
CA ASN A 2 10.56 -16.25 38.03
C ASN A 2 11.18 -17.07 39.17
N PRO A 3 12.43 -17.54 39.08
CA PRO A 3 13.18 -17.87 40.27
C PRO A 3 13.73 -16.57 40.86
N ALA A 4 13.25 -16.24 42.04
CA ALA A 4 13.81 -15.20 42.90
C ALA A 4 15.24 -15.60 43.28
N TRP A 5 16.20 -14.75 42.94
CA TRP A 5 17.55 -14.85 43.45
C TRP A 5 17.53 -14.29 44.88
N GLU A 6 17.43 -15.17 45.87
CA GLU A 6 17.63 -14.80 47.25
C GLU A 6 19.08 -14.35 47.46
N LEU A 7 19.24 -13.09 47.87
CA LEU A 7 20.48 -12.53 48.38
C LEU A 7 20.78 -13.16 49.75
N THR A 8 21.56 -14.24 49.80
CA THR A 8 22.14 -14.74 51.06
C THR A 8 23.53 -14.14 51.29
N PRO A 9 23.80 -13.51 52.46
CA PRO A 9 25.10 -12.96 52.78
C PRO A 9 26.02 -14.03 53.40
N TYR A 10 27.26 -14.09 52.93
CA TYR A 10 28.40 -14.88 53.45
C TYR A 10 28.39 -16.40 53.20
N TRP A 11 28.63 -16.82 51.96
CA TRP A 11 29.34 -18.09 51.71
C TRP A 11 30.79 -17.77 51.34
N VAL A 12 31.71 -18.15 52.23
CA VAL A 12 33.14 -18.21 51.92
C VAL A 12 33.29 -19.27 50.83
N THR A 13 33.67 -18.87 49.63
CA THR A 13 33.85 -19.77 48.48
C THR A 13 34.81 -20.91 48.89
N PRO A 14 34.67 -22.15 48.38
CA PRO A 14 35.58 -23.26 48.75
C PRO A 14 37.07 -22.93 48.55
N VAL A 15 37.38 -22.05 47.61
CA VAL A 15 38.73 -21.49 47.42
C VAL A 15 39.15 -20.61 48.60
N ALA A 16 38.27 -19.73 49.08
CA ALA A 16 38.54 -18.86 50.21
C ALA A 16 38.70 -19.64 51.54
N SER A 17 38.05 -20.80 51.71
CA SER A 17 38.27 -21.67 52.87
C SER A 17 39.60 -22.46 52.80
N VAL A 18 40.07 -22.79 51.60
CA VAL A 18 41.40 -23.37 51.40
C VAL A 18 42.49 -22.31 51.66
N LEU A 19 42.32 -21.10 51.12
CA LEU A 19 43.26 -20.00 51.33
C LEU A 19 43.35 -19.60 52.81
N SER A 20 42.21 -19.51 53.52
CA SER A 20 42.22 -19.21 54.95
C SER A 20 42.91 -20.30 55.78
N ARG A 21 42.77 -21.58 55.41
CA ARG A 21 43.50 -22.68 56.03
C ARG A 21 45.00 -22.59 55.77
N CYS A 22 45.42 -22.25 54.54
CA CYS A 22 46.83 -22.07 54.20
C CYS A 22 47.48 -20.93 55.01
N VAL A 23 46.75 -19.84 55.24
CA VAL A 23 47.17 -18.74 56.11
C VAL A 23 47.26 -19.19 57.57
N ALA A 24 46.25 -19.91 58.07
CA ALA A 24 46.26 -20.43 59.44
C ALA A 24 47.39 -21.44 59.70
N THR A 25 47.80 -22.21 58.68
CA THR A 25 48.92 -23.15 58.76
C THR A 25 50.30 -22.50 58.56
N GLY A 26 50.36 -21.18 58.32
CA GLY A 26 51.60 -20.44 58.11
C GLY A 26 52.31 -20.72 56.77
N VAL A 27 51.63 -21.41 55.85
CA VAL A 27 52.14 -21.71 54.49
C VAL A 27 52.06 -20.48 53.59
N LEU A 28 51.16 -19.55 53.92
CA LEU A 28 50.95 -18.29 53.21
C LEU A 28 50.77 -17.16 54.24
N SER A 29 51.37 -15.99 54.03
CA SER A 29 51.11 -14.82 54.88
C SER A 29 49.89 -14.03 54.39
N GLN A 30 49.19 -13.36 55.31
CA GLN A 30 48.13 -12.41 54.94
C GLN A 30 48.68 -11.29 54.04
N ALA A 31 49.92 -10.87 54.24
CA ALA A 31 50.60 -9.89 53.38
C ALA A 31 50.86 -10.41 51.96
N ASP A 32 51.02 -11.73 51.79
CA ASP A 32 51.20 -12.36 50.47
C ASP A 32 49.87 -12.42 49.69
N LEU A 33 48.73 -12.53 50.39
CA LEU A 33 47.40 -12.42 49.78
C LEU A 33 47.06 -10.98 49.40
N ASP A 34 47.43 -10.02 50.25
CA ASP A 34 47.13 -8.60 50.05
C ASP A 34 48.03 -7.94 48.98
N THR A 35 49.13 -8.59 48.59
CA THR A 35 50.02 -8.16 47.49
C THR A 35 49.58 -8.67 46.12
N VAL A 36 48.63 -9.59 46.04
CA VAL A 36 48.10 -10.09 44.76
C VAL A 36 47.38 -8.94 44.03
N PRO A 37 47.79 -8.60 42.79
CA PRO A 37 47.11 -7.58 41.99
C PRO A 37 45.63 -7.95 41.83
N LYS A 38 44.74 -7.09 42.32
CA LYS A 38 43.29 -7.19 42.08
C LYS A 38 42.98 -6.67 40.67
N GLU A 39 43.55 -7.31 39.66
CA GLU A 39 43.23 -6.97 38.28
C GLU A 39 41.77 -7.36 38.00
N PRO A 40 40.93 -6.45 37.49
CA PRO A 40 39.53 -6.73 37.20
C PRO A 40 39.33 -7.72 36.04
N HIS A 41 40.40 -8.07 35.31
CA HIS A 41 40.37 -8.97 34.16
C HIS A 41 41.20 -10.22 34.44
N VAL A 42 40.55 -11.25 34.98
CA VAL A 42 41.14 -12.56 35.28
C VAL A 42 41.46 -13.35 33.99
N PHE A 43 40.92 -12.91 32.84
CA PHE A 43 41.06 -13.55 31.54
C PHE A 43 41.79 -12.64 30.54
N SER A 44 42.48 -13.25 29.57
CA SER A 44 43.15 -12.53 28.48
C SER A 44 42.15 -11.69 27.67
N THR A 45 42.56 -10.50 27.22
CA THR A 45 41.76 -9.61 26.37
C THR A 45 41.23 -10.32 25.12
N HIS A 46 42.00 -11.23 24.54
CA HIS A 46 41.57 -12.04 23.39
C HIS A 46 40.41 -12.98 23.70
N LEU A 47 40.30 -13.50 24.94
CA LEU A 47 39.16 -14.34 25.33
C LEU A 47 37.89 -13.49 25.44
N GLN A 48 38.01 -12.29 26.01
CA GLN A 48 36.89 -11.35 26.13
C GLN A 48 36.40 -10.86 24.76
N GLU A 49 37.31 -10.57 23.83
CA GLU A 49 36.98 -10.25 22.43
C GLU A 49 36.28 -11.42 21.73
N ALA A 50 36.78 -12.65 21.90
CA ALA A 50 36.17 -13.84 21.33
C ALA A 50 34.76 -14.09 21.91
N GLU A 51 34.56 -13.91 23.22
CA GLU A 51 33.25 -14.03 23.87
C GLU A 51 32.25 -12.98 23.34
N GLN A 52 32.71 -11.74 23.13
CA GLN A 52 31.89 -10.68 22.52
C GLN A 52 31.52 -11.01 21.07
N LEU A 53 32.45 -11.52 20.27
CA LEU A 53 32.18 -11.95 18.89
C LEU A 53 31.15 -13.08 18.85
N ILE A 54 31.31 -14.12 19.68
CA ILE A 54 30.35 -15.24 19.77
C ILE A 54 28.98 -14.76 20.27
N SER A 55 28.95 -13.79 21.18
CA SER A 55 27.69 -13.18 21.63
C SER A 55 27.01 -12.42 20.50
N MET A 56 27.76 -11.65 19.71
CA MET A 56 27.23 -10.88 18.59
C MET A 56 26.75 -11.80 17.45
N GLU A 57 27.50 -12.86 17.15
CA GLU A 57 27.13 -13.87 16.15
C GLU A 57 25.83 -14.58 16.53
N ARG A 58 25.65 -14.93 17.81
CA ARG A 58 24.37 -15.49 18.30
C ARG A 58 23.19 -14.53 18.13
N GLU A 59 23.38 -13.25 18.39
CA GLU A 59 22.31 -12.26 18.18
C GLU A 59 22.02 -12.06 16.68
N LEU A 60 23.04 -12.10 15.83
CA LEU A 60 22.86 -12.07 14.37
C LEU A 60 22.03 -13.26 13.89
N ASP A 61 22.38 -14.47 14.31
CA ASP A 61 21.66 -15.70 13.95
C ASP A 61 20.19 -15.64 14.39
N LYS A 62 19.95 -15.16 15.61
CA LYS A 62 18.60 -14.99 16.14
C LYS A 62 17.77 -14.01 15.30
N VAL A 63 18.33 -12.84 14.96
CA VAL A 63 17.64 -11.85 14.11
C VAL A 63 17.43 -12.40 12.69
N ASN A 64 18.38 -13.17 12.17
CA ASN A 64 18.23 -13.80 10.86
C ASN A 64 17.09 -14.82 10.86
N LEU A 65 17.00 -15.67 11.88
CA LEU A 65 15.90 -16.62 12.04
C LEU A 65 14.54 -15.93 12.17
N GLU A 66 14.47 -14.84 12.94
CA GLU A 66 13.23 -14.05 13.07
C GLU A 66 12.81 -13.44 11.72
N THR A 67 13.79 -12.96 10.94
CA THR A 67 13.55 -12.44 9.59
C THR A 67 13.05 -13.52 8.64
N GLU A 68 13.63 -14.72 8.68
CA GLU A 68 13.18 -15.85 7.89
C GLU A 68 11.76 -16.30 8.27
N LEU A 69 11.43 -16.32 9.55
CA LEU A 69 10.09 -16.66 10.05
C LEU A 69 9.05 -15.65 9.53
N LEU A 70 9.32 -14.36 9.65
CA LEU A 70 8.43 -13.31 9.14
C LEU A 70 8.27 -13.38 7.62
N LYS A 71 9.34 -13.71 6.90
CA LYS A 71 9.29 -13.90 5.44
C LYS A 71 8.39 -15.09 5.08
N LEU A 72 8.53 -16.21 5.78
CA LEU A 72 7.70 -17.40 5.56
C LEU A 72 6.23 -17.14 5.91
N GLU A 73 5.95 -16.41 6.99
CA GLU A 73 4.60 -15.99 7.36
C GLU A 73 3.99 -15.11 6.26
N LYS A 74 4.75 -14.15 5.72
CA LYS A 74 4.31 -13.31 4.61
C LYS A 74 4.04 -14.11 3.34
N GLU A 75 4.91 -15.06 2.99
CA GLU A 75 4.76 -15.92 1.81
C GLU A 75 3.56 -16.87 1.91
N SER A 76 3.20 -17.31 3.12
CA SER A 76 2.07 -18.21 3.38
C SER A 76 0.79 -17.49 3.82
N ALA A 77 0.82 -16.16 3.92
CA ALA A 77 -0.30 -15.37 4.46
C ALA A 77 -1.59 -15.53 3.64
N ASP A 78 -1.49 -15.78 2.33
CA ASP A 78 -2.64 -15.94 1.45
C ASP A 78 -3.48 -17.20 1.78
N VAL A 79 -2.87 -18.22 2.38
CA VAL A 79 -3.50 -19.49 2.77
C VAL A 79 -3.63 -19.69 4.28
N THR A 80 -2.90 -18.93 5.11
CA THR A 80 -2.96 -19.03 6.58
C THR A 80 -3.72 -17.88 7.22
N HIS A 81 -3.61 -16.67 6.67
CA HIS A 81 -4.07 -15.47 7.35
C HIS A 81 -5.56 -15.21 7.06
N LYS A 82 -6.32 -15.01 8.13
CA LYS A 82 -7.79 -14.85 8.11
C LYS A 82 -8.26 -13.75 7.16
N PHE A 83 -7.52 -12.65 7.05
CA PHE A 83 -7.85 -11.55 6.16
C PHE A 83 -8.00 -12.01 4.70
N TYR A 84 -6.98 -12.65 4.12
CA TYR A 84 -7.02 -13.12 2.73
C TYR A 84 -8.00 -14.27 2.52
N LEU A 85 -8.06 -15.19 3.49
CA LEU A 85 -9.00 -16.30 3.45
C LEU A 85 -10.46 -15.83 3.50
N SER A 86 -10.79 -14.86 4.35
CA SER A 86 -12.17 -14.38 4.53
C SER A 86 -12.78 -13.85 3.24
N GLN A 87 -12.01 -13.12 2.44
CA GLN A 87 -12.46 -12.62 1.15
C GLN A 87 -12.74 -13.76 0.17
N ARG A 88 -11.84 -14.76 0.10
CA ARG A 88 -12.03 -15.95 -0.74
C ARG A 88 -13.22 -16.80 -0.30
N PHE A 89 -13.40 -16.99 1.01
CA PHE A 89 -14.56 -17.70 1.57
C PHE A 89 -15.86 -16.97 1.28
N SER A 90 -15.89 -15.63 1.41
CA SER A 90 -17.08 -14.84 1.08
C SER A 90 -17.46 -14.99 -0.39
N ALA A 91 -16.50 -14.89 -1.30
CA ALA A 91 -16.76 -15.06 -2.73
C ALA A 91 -17.24 -16.48 -3.08
N LEU A 92 -16.64 -17.49 -2.47
CA LEU A 92 -17.06 -18.89 -2.64
C LEU A 92 -18.46 -19.13 -2.09
N GLN A 93 -18.78 -18.52 -0.94
CA GLN A 93 -20.09 -18.62 -0.31
C GLN A 93 -21.17 -17.95 -1.17
N GLU A 94 -20.90 -16.77 -1.72
CA GLU A 94 -21.81 -16.07 -2.64
C GLU A 94 -22.07 -16.91 -3.90
N PHE A 95 -21.00 -17.41 -4.53
CA PHE A 95 -21.13 -18.29 -5.69
C PHE A 95 -21.95 -19.56 -5.37
N THR A 96 -21.70 -20.18 -4.22
CA THR A 96 -22.44 -21.37 -3.78
C THR A 96 -23.91 -21.03 -3.52
N SER A 97 -24.20 -19.87 -2.94
CA SER A 97 -25.57 -19.39 -2.75
C SER A 97 -26.30 -19.24 -4.09
N HIS A 98 -25.68 -18.58 -5.07
CA HIS A 98 -26.26 -18.42 -6.39
C HIS A 98 -26.53 -19.77 -7.08
N LEU A 99 -25.61 -20.73 -6.97
CA LEU A 99 -25.84 -22.09 -7.48
C LEU A 99 -27.00 -22.77 -6.77
N GLN A 100 -27.11 -22.61 -5.46
CA GLN A 100 -28.20 -23.19 -4.67
C GLN A 100 -29.56 -22.58 -5.05
N ASP A 101 -29.61 -21.28 -5.34
CA ASP A 101 -30.81 -20.60 -5.84
C ASP A 101 -31.21 -21.11 -7.23
N VAL A 102 -30.25 -21.31 -8.13
CA VAL A 102 -30.50 -21.90 -9.45
C VAL A 102 -31.03 -23.33 -9.33
N LEU A 103 -30.46 -24.14 -8.43
CA LEU A 103 -30.93 -25.49 -8.17
C LEU A 103 -32.34 -25.49 -7.57
N ARG A 104 -32.66 -24.55 -6.67
CA ARG A 104 -33.99 -24.37 -6.10
C ARG A 104 -35.02 -24.02 -7.18
N GLU A 105 -34.65 -23.16 -8.11
CA GLU A 105 -35.49 -22.74 -9.24
C GLU A 105 -35.46 -23.71 -10.43
N GLN A 106 -34.72 -24.83 -10.35
CA GLN A 106 -34.51 -25.73 -11.49
C GLN A 106 -35.84 -26.24 -12.10
N ALA A 107 -36.84 -26.55 -11.27
CA ALA A 107 -38.14 -27.02 -11.75
C ALA A 107 -38.92 -25.90 -12.47
N SER A 108 -38.94 -24.69 -11.89
CA SER A 108 -39.54 -23.48 -12.47
C SER A 108 -38.85 -23.10 -13.78
N LEU A 109 -37.53 -23.12 -13.81
CA LEU A 109 -36.71 -22.84 -14.98
C LEU A 109 -36.96 -23.88 -16.09
N ARG A 110 -36.96 -25.17 -15.74
CA ARG A 110 -37.30 -26.25 -16.70
C ARG A 110 -38.70 -26.05 -17.25
N GLN A 111 -39.69 -25.75 -16.40
CA GLN A 111 -41.06 -25.48 -16.86
C GLN A 111 -41.14 -24.28 -17.79
N ARG A 112 -40.42 -23.19 -17.49
CA ARG A 112 -40.35 -21.99 -18.36
C ARG A 112 -39.69 -22.29 -19.70
N LEU A 113 -38.60 -23.08 -19.71
CA LEU A 113 -37.89 -23.46 -20.93
C LEU A 113 -38.66 -24.49 -21.77
N MET A 114 -39.46 -25.35 -21.12
CA MET A 114 -40.34 -26.31 -21.79
C MET A 114 -41.63 -25.67 -22.34
N LYS A 115 -42.01 -24.47 -21.87
CA LYS A 115 -43.13 -23.74 -22.46
C LYS A 115 -42.74 -23.34 -23.89
N PRO A 116 -43.46 -23.82 -24.92
CA PRO A 116 -43.20 -23.38 -26.27
C PRO A 116 -43.34 -21.87 -26.34
N LEU A 117 -42.37 -21.20 -26.97
CA LEU A 117 -42.37 -19.75 -27.24
C LEU A 117 -43.64 -19.30 -28.00
N CYS A 118 -44.44 -20.24 -28.48
CA CYS A 118 -45.66 -20.05 -29.23
C CYS A 118 -46.81 -19.36 -28.46
N GLN A 119 -46.71 -19.15 -27.14
CA GLN A 119 -47.71 -18.39 -26.36
C GLN A 119 -47.36 -16.92 -26.13
N THR A 120 -46.21 -16.43 -26.60
CA THR A 120 -45.92 -14.97 -26.66
C THR A 120 -46.33 -14.34 -27.98
N ASN A 121 -46.74 -15.14 -28.95
CA ASN A 121 -47.32 -14.63 -30.18
C ASN A 121 -48.78 -14.28 -29.89
N LEU A 122 -49.12 -12.99 -30.02
CA LEU A 122 -50.53 -12.61 -30.11
C LEU A 122 -51.14 -13.46 -31.24
N PRO A 123 -52.29 -14.14 -31.04
CA PRO A 123 -52.97 -14.79 -32.15
C PRO A 123 -53.38 -13.69 -33.13
N VAL A 124 -52.63 -13.58 -34.22
CA VAL A 124 -52.93 -12.68 -35.32
C VAL A 124 -53.64 -13.51 -36.38
N GLU A 125 -54.76 -13.02 -36.87
CA GLU A 125 -55.48 -13.65 -37.96
C GLU A 125 -54.61 -13.63 -39.24
N ALA A 126 -54.68 -14.69 -40.04
CA ALA A 126 -53.69 -14.90 -41.11
C ALA A 126 -53.69 -13.79 -42.18
N ASP A 127 -54.82 -13.13 -42.36
CA ASP A 127 -55.03 -11.95 -43.21
C ASP A 127 -54.38 -10.68 -42.65
N LEU A 128 -54.23 -10.58 -41.33
CA LEU A 128 -53.61 -9.45 -40.64
C LEU A 128 -52.09 -9.53 -40.58
N HIS A 129 -51.49 -10.70 -40.81
CA HIS A 129 -50.04 -10.90 -40.75
C HIS A 129 -49.25 -9.92 -41.62
N ARG A 130 -49.71 -9.64 -42.85
CA ARG A 130 -49.01 -8.71 -43.76
C ARG A 130 -48.91 -7.31 -43.16
N TYR A 131 -50.01 -6.82 -42.57
CA TYR A 131 -50.05 -5.50 -41.95
C TYR A 131 -49.21 -5.45 -40.67
N VAL A 132 -49.24 -6.50 -39.85
CA VAL A 132 -48.39 -6.57 -38.65
C VAL A 132 -46.91 -6.55 -39.01
N VAL A 133 -46.48 -7.27 -40.04
CA VAL A 133 -45.10 -7.25 -40.52
C VAL A 133 -44.71 -5.85 -41.01
N GLU A 134 -45.57 -5.18 -41.76
CA GLU A 134 -45.33 -3.80 -42.22
C GLU A 134 -45.24 -2.81 -41.05
N VAL A 135 -46.12 -2.92 -40.06
CA VAL A 135 -46.10 -2.06 -38.87
C VAL A 135 -44.86 -2.32 -38.01
N ILE A 136 -44.50 -3.59 -37.77
CA ILE A 136 -43.29 -3.93 -37.02
C ILE A 136 -42.05 -3.37 -37.72
N LYS A 137 -41.98 -3.50 -39.06
CA LYS A 137 -40.88 -2.91 -39.83
C LYS A 137 -40.83 -1.39 -39.65
N MET A 138 -41.97 -0.71 -39.74
CA MET A 138 -42.05 0.74 -39.54
C MET A 138 -41.63 1.16 -38.11
N VAL A 139 -41.99 0.36 -37.10
CA VAL A 139 -41.59 0.60 -35.70
C VAL A 139 -40.09 0.43 -35.53
N VAL A 140 -39.49 -0.59 -36.13
CA VAL A 140 -38.03 -0.80 -36.10
C VAL A 140 -37.30 0.36 -36.79
N ASP A 141 -37.76 0.78 -37.96
CA ASP A 141 -37.20 1.92 -38.69
C ASP A 141 -37.32 3.21 -37.88
N PHE A 142 -38.47 3.42 -37.21
CA PHE A 142 -38.69 4.57 -36.32
C PHE A 142 -37.74 4.56 -35.12
N ILE A 143 -37.57 3.41 -34.45
CA ILE A 143 -36.64 3.27 -33.32
C ILE A 143 -35.22 3.63 -33.75
N GLY A 144 -34.76 3.14 -34.90
CA GLY A 144 -33.44 3.49 -35.43
C GLY A 144 -33.28 4.99 -35.72
N ASN A 145 -34.31 5.63 -36.31
CA ASN A 145 -34.31 7.08 -36.55
C ASN A 145 -34.33 7.90 -35.24
N LEU A 146 -35.02 7.41 -34.22
CA LEU A 146 -35.05 8.06 -32.91
C LEU A 146 -33.69 7.94 -32.19
N GLU A 147 -33.07 6.76 -32.23
CA GLU A 147 -31.77 6.52 -31.62
C GLU A 147 -30.69 7.39 -32.26
N THR A 148 -30.66 7.47 -33.58
CA THR A 148 -29.72 8.36 -34.30
C THR A 148 -29.95 9.83 -33.95
N SER A 149 -31.21 10.27 -33.85
CA SER A 149 -31.55 11.64 -33.43
C SER A 149 -31.11 11.93 -31.99
N MET A 150 -31.33 10.99 -31.06
CA MET A 150 -30.86 11.11 -29.68
C MET A 150 -29.33 11.16 -29.59
N ASN A 151 -28.65 10.37 -30.41
CA ASN A 151 -27.19 10.38 -30.45
C ASN A 151 -26.66 11.72 -30.96
N ILE A 152 -27.26 12.30 -32.00
CA ILE A 152 -26.93 13.64 -32.48
C ILE A 152 -27.11 14.66 -31.35
N VAL A 153 -28.25 14.67 -30.66
CA VAL A 153 -28.52 15.56 -29.52
C VAL A 153 -27.46 15.41 -28.42
N ARG A 154 -27.05 14.17 -28.12
CA ARG A 154 -26.02 13.89 -27.10
C ARG A 154 -24.62 14.37 -27.50
N THR A 155 -24.32 14.42 -28.79
CA THR A 155 -23.04 14.93 -29.30
C THR A 155 -22.97 16.45 -29.42
N ILE A 156 -24.10 17.16 -29.26
CA ILE A 156 -24.11 18.62 -29.20
C ILE A 156 -23.29 19.03 -27.96
N PRO A 157 -22.20 19.81 -28.12
CA PRO A 157 -21.39 20.26 -27.00
C PRO A 157 -22.27 20.96 -25.98
N THR A 158 -22.16 20.57 -24.73
CA THR A 158 -22.92 21.26 -23.68
C THR A 158 -22.40 22.69 -23.55
N VAL A 159 -23.26 23.58 -23.04
CA VAL A 159 -22.86 24.95 -22.71
C VAL A 159 -21.67 24.94 -21.74
N ASP A 160 -21.60 23.93 -20.85
CA ASP A 160 -20.50 23.74 -19.91
C ASP A 160 -19.18 23.40 -20.61
N ASP A 161 -19.17 22.48 -21.58
CA ASP A 161 -17.97 22.16 -22.38
C ASP A 161 -17.42 23.37 -23.13
N SER A 162 -18.33 24.18 -23.67
CA SER A 162 -17.98 25.42 -24.36
C SER A 162 -17.44 26.47 -23.40
N MET A 163 -18.04 26.59 -22.20
CA MET A 163 -17.60 27.48 -21.13
C MET A 163 -16.21 27.09 -20.61
N ASN A 164 -15.96 25.79 -20.42
CA ASN A 164 -14.66 25.27 -19.98
C ASN A 164 -13.56 25.55 -21.01
N LYS A 165 -13.84 25.37 -22.32
CA LYS A 165 -12.91 25.76 -23.39
C LYS A 165 -12.63 27.26 -23.38
N LEU A 166 -13.65 28.10 -23.18
CA LEU A 166 -13.49 29.55 -23.12
C LEU A 166 -12.69 29.98 -21.87
N ASN A 167 -12.96 29.40 -20.71
CA ASN A 167 -12.21 29.65 -19.48
C ASN A 167 -10.73 29.26 -19.63
N ASN A 168 -10.45 28.12 -20.26
CA ASN A 168 -9.07 27.72 -20.56
C ASN A 168 -8.38 28.69 -21.52
N GLY A 169 -9.07 29.16 -22.56
CA GLY A 169 -8.55 30.19 -23.47
C GLY A 169 -8.31 31.52 -22.77
N LEU A 170 -9.21 31.94 -21.88
CA LEU A 170 -9.04 33.14 -21.06
C LEU A 170 -7.82 33.02 -20.13
N ALA A 171 -7.63 31.89 -19.48
CA ALA A 171 -6.46 31.63 -18.64
C ALA A 171 -5.15 31.70 -19.45
N GLN A 172 -5.13 31.15 -20.66
CA GLN A 172 -3.98 31.27 -21.57
C GLN A 172 -3.71 32.73 -21.96
N LEU A 173 -4.74 33.50 -22.30
CA LEU A 173 -4.59 34.91 -22.62
C LEU A 173 -4.05 35.72 -21.44
N LEU A 174 -4.57 35.48 -20.23
CA LEU A 174 -4.07 36.13 -19.01
C LEU A 174 -2.59 35.81 -18.75
N ALA A 175 -2.17 34.56 -18.97
CA ALA A 175 -0.76 34.18 -18.86
C ALA A 175 0.12 34.92 -19.88
N GLN A 176 -0.33 35.05 -21.13
CA GLN A 176 0.37 35.82 -22.16
C GLN A 176 0.47 37.30 -21.79
N VAL A 177 -0.61 37.90 -21.27
CA VAL A 177 -0.60 39.30 -20.80
C VAL A 177 0.42 39.49 -19.68
N ALA A 178 0.50 38.58 -18.71
CA ALA A 178 1.48 38.67 -17.62
C ALA A 178 2.93 38.61 -18.14
N GLU A 179 3.22 37.75 -19.12
CA GLU A 179 4.55 37.71 -19.74
C GLU A 179 4.84 38.99 -20.54
N VAL A 180 3.87 39.55 -21.26
CA VAL A 180 4.03 40.84 -21.96
C VAL A 180 4.29 41.97 -20.96
N GLU A 181 3.59 42.02 -19.84
CA GLU A 181 3.81 43.00 -18.78
C GLU A 181 5.21 42.89 -18.17
N LYS A 182 5.68 41.65 -17.94
CA LYS A 182 7.02 41.38 -17.43
C LYS A 182 8.10 41.83 -18.42
N LEU A 183 7.95 41.49 -19.69
CA LEU A 183 8.85 41.94 -20.76
C LEU A 183 8.85 43.47 -20.88
N SER A 184 7.69 44.10 -20.79
CA SER A 184 7.56 45.57 -20.80
C SER A 184 8.32 46.22 -19.63
N LYS A 185 8.18 45.67 -18.41
CA LYS A 185 8.95 46.13 -17.24
C LYS A 185 10.46 45.98 -17.43
N GLN A 186 10.91 44.87 -18.01
CA GLN A 186 12.33 44.66 -18.33
C GLN A 186 12.84 45.69 -19.35
N ILE A 187 12.10 45.97 -20.42
CA ILE A 187 12.47 46.99 -21.41
C ILE A 187 12.57 48.38 -20.77
N LEU A 188 11.64 48.74 -19.89
CA LEU A 188 11.68 50.01 -19.17
C LEU A 188 12.92 50.12 -18.28
N GLN A 189 13.25 49.06 -17.53
CA GLN A 189 14.47 49.01 -16.74
C GLN A 189 15.73 49.14 -17.62
N TRP A 190 15.79 48.44 -18.76
CA TRP A 190 16.91 48.59 -19.69
C TRP A 190 17.03 50.02 -20.22
N ARG A 191 15.91 50.68 -20.53
CA ARG A 191 15.91 52.09 -20.97
C ARG A 191 16.40 53.04 -19.90
N THR A 192 16.01 52.86 -18.63
CA THR A 192 16.49 53.73 -17.54
C THR A 192 17.98 53.56 -17.28
N HIS A 193 18.49 52.33 -17.35
CA HIS A 193 19.94 52.08 -17.26
C HIS A 193 20.70 52.66 -18.45
N HIS A 194 20.12 52.64 -19.65
CA HIS A 194 20.72 53.26 -20.82
C HIS A 194 20.70 54.80 -20.75
N SER A 195 19.64 55.42 -20.22
CA SER A 195 19.60 56.88 -20.05
C SER A 195 20.53 57.37 -18.95
N SER A 196 20.71 56.62 -17.86
CA SER A 196 21.71 56.98 -16.83
C SER A 196 23.13 56.88 -17.40
N PHE A 197 23.43 55.85 -18.18
CA PHE A 197 24.73 55.71 -18.86
C PHE A 197 25.02 56.85 -19.85
N ILE A 198 24.02 57.32 -20.61
CA ILE A 198 24.15 58.47 -21.52
C ILE A 198 24.28 59.80 -20.75
N SER A 199 23.61 59.93 -19.60
CA SER A 199 23.72 61.13 -18.75
C SER A 199 25.11 61.24 -18.10
N ASP A 200 25.70 60.10 -17.71
CA ASP A 200 27.04 60.06 -17.12
C ASP A 200 28.17 60.26 -18.15
N THR A 201 27.92 59.96 -19.43
CA THR A 201 28.89 60.18 -20.53
C THR A 201 28.76 61.55 -21.21
N SER A 202 27.72 62.33 -20.92
CA SER A 202 27.57 63.73 -21.36
C SER A 202 27.97 64.75 -20.30
N ALA A 203 28.43 64.29 -19.14
CA ALA A 203 28.95 65.11 -18.03
C ALA A 203 30.49 65.09 -17.90
N THR A 204 31.21 64.60 -18.92
CA THR A 204 32.68 64.68 -19.04
C THR A 204 33.11 65.65 -20.13
#